data_AF-A0A7S1ED46-F1
#
_entry.id   AF-A0A7S1ED46-F1
#
_cell.length_a   1.000
_cell.length_b   1.000
_cell.length_c   1.000
_cell.angle_alpha   90.00
_cell.angle_beta   90.00
_cell.angle_gamma   90.00
#
_symmetry.space_group_name_H-M   'P 1'
#
loop_
_entity.id
_entity.type
_entity.pdbx_description
1 polymer ?
#
loop_
_entity_poly.entity_id
_entity_poly.type
_entity_poly.pdbx_seq_one_letter_code
_entity_poly.pdbx_strand_id
1 'polypeptide(L)'
;GGQQRMRAFRQKWRDVLRWEVDDRGGEPFDPSFVQAERVIAFRENETEGGVDYMVKWRNLPYHECTWETESCLEDAMGKREAQNLISTFEAFDRIPDEHLLHTPERPPVPRAKSNEEMRDYASKCTFKDGHMLREYQVSLFL
;
A
#
# COMPACT_ATOMS: atom_id res chain seq x y z
N GLY A 1 20.40 6.02 -8.17
CA GLY A 1 19.68 4.87 -7.56
C GLY A 1 19.04 3.96 -8.60
N GLY A 2 17.93 4.40 -9.19
CA GLY A 2 17.00 3.51 -9.92
C GLY A 2 17.55 2.69 -11.09
N GLN A 3 18.49 3.21 -11.89
CA GLN A 3 19.09 2.43 -12.99
C GLN A 3 19.97 1.27 -12.52
N GLN A 4 20.68 1.43 -11.40
CA GLN A 4 21.48 0.35 -10.81
C GLN A 4 20.58 -0.75 -10.25
N ARG A 5 19.48 -0.38 -9.57
CA ARG A 5 18.48 -1.33 -9.10
C ARG A 5 17.92 -2.16 -10.25
N MET A 6 17.46 -1.53 -11.33
CA MET A 6 16.85 -2.25 -12.45
C MET A 6 17.85 -3.19 -13.16
N ARG A 7 19.12 -2.78 -13.25
CA ARG A 7 20.19 -3.67 -13.75
C ARG A 7 20.40 -4.87 -12.84
N ALA A 8 20.49 -4.67 -11.53
CA ALA A 8 20.63 -5.75 -10.56
C ALA A 8 19.40 -6.69 -10.58
N PHE A 9 18.20 -6.13 -10.66
CA PHE A 9 16.94 -6.87 -10.78
C PHE A 9 16.95 -7.77 -12.03
N ARG A 10 17.16 -7.20 -13.22
CA ARG A 10 17.17 -7.99 -14.47
C ARG A 10 18.24 -9.08 -14.49
N GLN A 11 19.38 -8.83 -13.86
CA GLN A 11 20.44 -9.83 -13.75
C GLN A 11 20.02 -10.99 -12.84
N LYS A 12 19.48 -10.68 -11.67
CA LYS A 12 19.09 -11.66 -10.65
C LYS A 12 17.86 -12.48 -11.06
N TRP A 13 16.88 -11.83 -11.68
CA TRP A 13 15.60 -12.43 -12.05
C TRP A 13 15.56 -12.97 -13.48
N ARG A 14 16.70 -12.94 -14.19
CA ARG A 14 16.80 -13.33 -15.60
C ARG A 14 16.19 -14.70 -15.88
N ASP A 15 16.55 -15.71 -15.10
CA ASP A 15 16.12 -17.09 -15.35
C ASP A 15 14.64 -17.29 -15.03
N VAL A 16 14.13 -16.63 -13.98
CA VAL A 16 12.71 -16.64 -13.61
C VAL A 16 11.87 -15.96 -14.69
N LEU A 17 12.27 -14.75 -15.10
CA LEU A 17 11.62 -14.00 -16.17
C LEU A 17 11.65 -14.78 -17.49
N ARG A 18 12.79 -15.41 -17.81
CA ARG A 18 12.92 -16.25 -19.00
C ARG A 18 11.95 -17.44 -18.96
N TRP A 19 11.83 -18.12 -17.82
CA TRP A 19 10.91 -19.24 -17.67
C TRP A 19 9.44 -18.81 -17.82
N GLU A 20 9.09 -17.63 -17.31
CA GLU A 20 7.75 -17.05 -17.43
C GLU A 20 7.38 -16.69 -18.88
N VAL A 21 8.36 -16.26 -19.68
CA VAL A 21 8.19 -15.98 -21.11
C VAL A 21 8.13 -17.27 -21.93
N ASP A 22 9.12 -18.15 -21.76
CA ASP A 22 9.31 -19.34 -22.60
C ASP A 22 8.20 -20.39 -22.37
N ASP A 23 7.80 -20.66 -21.11
CA ASP A 23 6.85 -21.75 -20.79
C ASP A 23 5.40 -21.28 -20.67
N ARG A 24 5.16 -20.01 -20.31
CA ARG A 24 3.80 -19.46 -20.12
C ARG A 24 3.38 -18.46 -21.19
N GLY A 25 4.23 -18.19 -22.19
CA GLY A 25 3.96 -17.21 -23.24
C GLY A 25 3.75 -15.79 -22.70
N GLY A 26 4.32 -15.49 -21.54
CA GLY A 26 4.18 -14.22 -20.85
C GLY A 26 4.98 -13.09 -21.48
N GLU A 27 4.70 -11.87 -21.04
CA GLU A 27 5.46 -10.68 -21.46
C GLU A 27 6.90 -10.71 -20.91
N PRO A 28 7.91 -10.24 -21.67
CA PRO A 28 9.32 -10.25 -21.26
C PRO A 28 9.63 -9.49 -19.98
N PHE A 29 8.80 -8.51 -19.61
CA PHE A 29 8.98 -7.68 -18.44
C PHE A 29 7.65 -7.10 -17.98
N ASP A 30 7.26 -7.39 -16.75
CA ASP A 30 6.11 -6.74 -16.11
C ASP A 30 6.50 -5.32 -15.63
N PRO A 31 5.85 -4.25 -16.13
CA PRO A 31 6.07 -2.89 -15.66
C PRO A 31 5.81 -2.69 -14.15
N SER A 32 5.10 -3.60 -13.49
CA SER A 32 4.87 -3.52 -12.05
C SER A 32 6.17 -3.56 -11.22
N PHE A 33 7.24 -4.18 -11.71
CA PHE A 33 8.53 -4.26 -11.00
C PHE A 33 9.25 -2.90 -10.89
N VAL A 34 8.80 -1.86 -11.60
CA VAL A 34 9.25 -0.46 -11.43
C VAL A 34 8.31 0.38 -10.57
N GLN A 35 7.15 -0.13 -10.20
CA GLN A 35 6.17 0.62 -9.44
C GLN A 35 6.42 0.44 -7.94
N ALA A 36 6.56 1.56 -7.23
CA ALA A 36 6.58 1.54 -5.78
C ALA A 36 5.20 1.14 -5.25
N GLU A 37 5.18 0.22 -4.30
CA GLU A 37 3.97 -0.23 -3.60
C GLU A 37 3.76 0.59 -2.32
N ARG A 38 4.84 0.81 -1.56
CA ARG A 38 4.81 1.50 -0.26
C ARG A 38 6.18 2.07 0.09
N VAL A 39 6.21 3.22 0.75
CA VAL A 39 7.40 3.70 1.49
C VAL A 39 7.33 3.17 2.92
N ILE A 40 8.41 2.56 3.40
CA ILE A 40 8.43 1.86 4.70
C ILE A 40 9.37 2.49 5.73
N ALA A 41 10.30 3.33 5.29
CA ALA A 41 11.19 4.09 6.16
C ALA A 41 11.73 5.32 5.42
N PHE A 42 12.27 6.28 6.16
CA PHE A 42 13.04 7.40 5.62
C PHE A 42 14.38 7.50 6.37
N ARG A 43 15.36 8.16 5.73
CA ARG A 43 16.61 8.56 6.37
C ARG A 43 17.10 9.87 5.76
N GLU A 44 17.84 10.64 6.54
CA GLU A 44 18.54 11.82 6.03
C GLU A 44 19.78 11.38 5.26
N ASN A 45 19.97 11.94 4.07
CA ASN A 45 21.12 11.67 3.22
C ASN A 45 22.20 12.73 3.48
N GLU A 46 23.17 12.40 4.32
CA GLU A 46 24.26 13.31 4.70
C GLU A 46 25.21 13.66 3.54
N THR A 47 25.26 12.83 2.49
CA THR A 47 26.23 12.97 1.40
C THR A 47 25.72 13.85 0.26
N GLU A 48 24.49 13.61 -0.19
CA GLU A 48 23.87 14.38 -1.29
C GLU A 48 22.95 15.49 -0.77
N GLY A 49 22.62 15.49 0.51
CA GLY A 49 21.59 16.35 1.10
C GLY A 49 20.18 15.85 0.76
N GLY A 50 19.25 15.99 1.71
CA GLY A 50 17.84 15.61 1.53
C GLY A 50 17.46 14.30 2.20
N VAL A 51 16.37 13.68 1.74
CA VAL A 51 15.77 12.49 2.35
C VAL A 51 15.75 11.34 1.35
N ASP A 52 16.25 10.19 1.76
CA ASP A 52 16.07 8.93 1.04
C ASP A 52 14.90 8.17 1.66
N TYR A 53 14.08 7.56 0.81
CA TYR A 53 12.97 6.72 1.21
C TYR A 53 13.28 5.26 0.92
N MET A 54 12.98 4.37 1.87
CA MET A 54 13.07 2.92 1.67
C MET A 54 11.78 2.44 1.01
N VAL A 55 11.93 1.94 -0.22
CA VAL A 55 10.79 1.63 -1.10
C VAL A 55 10.55 0.14 -1.18
N LYS A 56 9.32 -0.28 -0.86
CA LYS A 56 8.79 -1.60 -1.18
C LYS A 56 8.23 -1.57 -2.60
N TRP A 57 8.79 -2.39 -3.48
CA TRP A 57 8.38 -2.50 -4.89
C TRP A 57 7.26 -3.52 -5.07
N ARG A 58 6.35 -3.26 -6.02
CA ARG A 58 5.28 -4.22 -6.37
C ARG A 58 5.91 -5.51 -6.90
N ASN A 59 5.29 -6.64 -6.53
CA ASN A 59 5.69 -8.00 -6.93
C ASN A 59 7.12 -8.41 -6.54
N LEU A 60 7.81 -7.63 -5.71
CA LEU A 60 9.10 -8.01 -5.12
C LEU A 60 8.98 -8.24 -3.62
N PRO A 61 9.74 -9.17 -3.05
CA PRO A 61 9.76 -9.39 -1.61
C PRO A 61 10.45 -8.23 -0.87
N TYR A 62 10.21 -8.12 0.45
CA TYR A 62 10.75 -7.04 1.28
C TYR A 62 12.29 -6.94 1.31
N HIS A 63 13.01 -8.05 1.07
CA HIS A 63 14.48 -8.01 1.04
C HIS A 63 15.04 -7.34 -0.23
N GLU A 64 14.19 -7.05 -1.22
CA GLU A 64 14.55 -6.29 -2.43
C GLU A 64 14.20 -4.81 -2.32
N CYS A 65 13.80 -4.33 -1.13
CA CYS A 65 13.60 -2.90 -0.91
C CYS A 65 14.91 -2.13 -1.11
N THR A 66 14.81 -0.95 -1.72
CA THR A 66 15.98 -0.08 -1.97
C THR A 66 15.72 1.32 -1.44
N TRP A 67 16.80 2.01 -1.07
CA TRP A 67 16.77 3.43 -0.73
C TRP A 67 16.78 4.25 -2.02
N GLU A 68 15.75 5.06 -2.22
CA GLU A 68 15.62 5.94 -3.38
C GLU A 68 15.33 7.37 -2.92
N THR A 69 15.87 8.34 -3.67
CA THR A 69 15.56 9.75 -3.46
C THR A 69 14.16 10.08 -3.98
N GLU A 70 13.55 11.17 -3.50
CA GLU A 70 12.27 11.67 -4.01
C GLU A 70 12.31 11.83 -5.54
N SER A 71 13.35 12.49 -6.07
CA SER A 71 13.53 12.67 -7.52
C SER A 71 13.58 11.34 -8.29
N CYS A 72 14.20 10.30 -7.73
CA CYS A 72 14.24 8.98 -8.37
C CYS A 72 12.84 8.34 -8.43
N LEU A 73 12.02 8.54 -7.40
CA LEU A 73 10.62 8.08 -7.38
C LEU A 73 9.78 8.88 -8.38
N GLU A 74 9.93 10.21 -8.43
CA GLU A 74 9.23 11.06 -9.40
C GLU A 74 9.55 10.65 -10.85
N ASP A 75 10.82 10.34 -11.15
CA ASP A 75 11.25 9.87 -12.47
C ASP A 75 10.68 8.48 -12.82
N ALA A 76 10.55 7.59 -11.83
CA ALA A 76 10.13 6.20 -12.05
C ALA A 76 8.62 6.03 -12.25
N MET A 77 7.78 6.80 -11.52
CA MET A 77 6.32 6.63 -11.51
C MET A 77 5.53 7.93 -11.67
N GLY A 78 6.23 9.05 -11.82
CA GLY A 78 5.61 10.37 -11.94
C GLY A 78 5.42 11.05 -10.59
N LYS A 79 5.57 12.38 -10.62
CA LYS A 79 5.49 13.26 -9.46
C LYS A 79 4.28 13.04 -8.57
N ARG A 80 3.09 12.98 -9.17
CA ARG A 80 1.83 12.84 -8.40
C ARG A 80 1.79 11.53 -7.61
N GLU A 81 2.22 10.42 -8.21
CA GLU A 81 2.18 9.11 -7.55
C GLU A 81 3.22 8.99 -6.45
N ALA A 82 4.43 9.51 -6.70
CA ALA A 82 5.49 9.59 -5.69
C ALA A 82 5.03 10.41 -4.48
N GLN A 83 4.46 11.60 -4.70
CA GLN A 83 3.94 12.46 -3.63
C GLN A 83 2.81 11.80 -2.84
N ASN A 84 1.89 11.10 -3.52
CA ASN A 84 0.81 10.38 -2.83
C ASN A 84 1.36 9.29 -1.90
N LEU A 85 2.39 8.54 -2.35
CA LEU A 85 3.03 7.51 -1.52
C LEU A 85 3.75 8.11 -0.32
N ILE A 86 4.51 9.19 -0.52
CA ILE A 86 5.23 9.89 0.56
C ILE A 86 4.23 10.46 1.57
N SER A 87 3.19 11.16 1.10
CA SER A 87 2.15 11.72 1.97
C SER A 87 1.42 10.65 2.77
N THR A 88 1.15 9.49 2.16
CA THR A 88 0.55 8.34 2.84
C THR A 88 1.48 7.81 3.93
N PHE A 89 2.77 7.69 3.64
CA PHE A 89 3.78 7.27 4.61
C PHE A 89 3.87 8.23 5.79
N GLU A 90 4.01 9.53 5.54
CA GLU A 90 4.06 10.56 6.59
C GLU A 90 2.79 10.57 7.47
N ALA A 91 1.64 10.28 6.88
CA ALA A 91 0.40 10.15 7.64
C ALA A 91 0.41 8.94 8.58
N PHE A 92 1.00 7.82 8.17
CA PHE A 92 1.09 6.59 8.97
C PHE A 92 2.24 6.59 9.98
N ASP A 93 3.32 7.31 9.71
CA ASP A 93 4.48 7.39 10.61
C ASP A 93 4.18 8.24 11.85
N ARG A 94 3.20 9.14 11.76
CA ARG A 94 2.71 9.92 12.90
C ARG A 94 1.98 9.01 13.90
N ILE A 95 2.53 8.93 15.11
CA ILE A 95 1.87 8.30 16.25
C ILE A 95 0.52 9.03 16.48
N PRO A 96 -0.61 8.30 16.56
CA PRO A 96 -1.90 8.91 16.89
C PRO A 96 -1.84 9.58 18.26
N ASP A 97 -2.60 10.67 18.43
CA ASP A 97 -2.72 11.34 19.72
C ASP A 97 -3.12 10.34 20.83
N GLU A 98 -2.59 10.54 22.05
CA GLU A 98 -2.79 9.62 23.19
C GLU A 98 -4.26 9.28 23.43
N HIS A 99 -5.17 10.25 23.25
CA HIS A 99 -6.60 10.04 23.42
C HIS A 99 -7.21 9.02 22.45
N LEU A 100 -6.59 8.79 21.29
CA LEU A 100 -6.98 7.77 20.31
C LEU A 100 -6.39 6.38 20.63
N LEU A 101 -5.35 6.33 21.46
CA LEU A 101 -4.70 5.08 21.89
C LEU A 101 -5.44 4.45 23.07
N HIS A 102 -6.25 5.24 23.80
CA HIS A 102 -7.12 4.71 24.83
C HIS A 102 -8.22 3.85 24.22
N THR A 103 -8.23 2.56 24.56
CA THR A 103 -9.38 1.70 24.29
C THR A 103 -10.57 2.20 25.11
N PRO A 104 -11.65 2.68 24.47
CA PRO A 104 -12.84 3.07 25.21
C PRO A 104 -13.41 1.85 25.93
N GLU A 105 -14.15 2.09 27.02
CA GLU A 105 -14.93 1.04 27.63
C GLU A 105 -15.85 0.40 26.58
N ARG A 106 -15.89 -0.93 26.57
CA ARG A 106 -16.75 -1.67 25.66
C ARG A 106 -18.18 -1.13 25.83
N PRO A 107 -18.85 -0.67 24.76
CA PRO A 107 -20.23 -0.24 24.87
C PRO A 107 -21.08 -1.39 25.45
N PRO A 108 -22.09 -1.10 26.29
CA PRO A 108 -22.93 -2.13 26.87
C PRO A 108 -23.54 -2.98 25.74
N VAL A 109 -23.71 -4.27 26.00
CA VAL A 109 -24.30 -5.20 25.02
C VAL A 109 -25.62 -4.59 24.54
N PRO A 110 -25.74 -4.22 23.26
CA PRO A 110 -26.97 -3.65 22.77
C PRO A 110 -28.09 -4.66 22.97
N ARG A 111 -29.29 -4.19 23.32
CA ARG A 111 -30.48 -5.04 23.20
C ARG A 111 -30.52 -5.56 21.76
N ALA A 112 -30.83 -6.85 21.58
CA ALA A 112 -30.91 -7.46 20.26
C ALA A 112 -31.77 -6.56 19.36
N LYS A 113 -31.12 -5.97 18.35
CA LYS A 113 -31.80 -5.13 17.36
C LYS A 113 -32.71 -6.03 16.54
N SER A 114 -33.90 -5.54 16.20
CA SER A 114 -34.75 -6.27 15.27
C SER A 114 -34.07 -6.38 13.90
N ASN A 115 -34.51 -7.34 13.09
CA ASN A 115 -33.94 -7.51 11.76
C ASN A 115 -34.15 -6.27 10.86
N GLU A 116 -35.19 -5.49 11.12
CA GLU A 116 -35.47 -4.22 10.44
C GLU A 116 -34.52 -3.10 10.88
N GLU A 117 -34.25 -2.98 12.18
CA GLU A 117 -33.29 -2.00 12.72
C GLU A 117 -31.86 -2.25 12.25
N MET A 118 -31.48 -3.52 12.10
CA MET A 118 -30.19 -3.89 11.54
C MET A 118 -30.08 -3.57 10.04
N ARG A 119 -31.17 -3.73 9.26
CA ARG A 119 -31.22 -3.33 7.85
C ARG A 119 -31.11 -1.81 7.69
N ASP A 120 -31.86 -1.06 8.49
CA ASP A 120 -31.80 0.41 8.51
C ASP A 120 -30.38 0.88 8.88
N TYR A 121 -29.78 0.30 9.92
CA TYR A 121 -28.41 0.59 10.32
C TYR A 121 -27.41 0.33 9.18
N ALA A 122 -27.46 -0.85 8.56
CA ALA A 122 -26.54 -1.21 7.48
C ALA A 122 -26.71 -0.32 6.24
N SER A 123 -27.93 0.14 5.94
CA SER A 123 -28.22 1.05 4.83
C SER A 123 -27.63 2.45 5.02
N LYS A 124 -27.45 2.87 6.27
CA LYS A 124 -26.83 4.15 6.66
C LYS A 124 -25.30 4.06 6.77
N CYS A 125 -24.75 2.86 6.82
CA CYS A 125 -23.30 2.65 6.88
C CYS A 125 -22.68 2.82 5.49
N THR A 126 -21.91 3.89 5.32
CA THR A 126 -20.99 4.05 4.20
C THR A 126 -19.59 3.57 4.60
N PHE A 127 -19.02 2.67 3.81
CA PHE A 127 -17.66 2.18 3.96
C PHE A 127 -16.69 3.09 3.21
N LYS A 128 -15.41 2.70 3.20
CA LYS A 128 -14.36 3.38 2.43
C LYS A 128 -14.83 3.60 1.00
N ASP A 129 -14.50 4.78 0.46
CA ASP A 129 -14.83 5.20 -0.89
C ASP A 129 -16.34 5.26 -1.19
N GLY A 130 -17.17 5.45 -0.17
CA GLY A 130 -18.62 5.56 -0.32
C GLY A 130 -19.32 4.25 -0.68
N HIS A 131 -18.61 3.12 -0.57
CA HIS A 131 -19.18 1.82 -0.85
C HIS A 131 -20.22 1.43 0.22
N MET A 132 -21.22 0.65 -0.18
CA MET A 132 -22.27 0.14 0.71
C MET A 132 -22.37 -1.37 0.58
N LEU A 133 -22.80 -2.04 1.66
CA LEU A 133 -23.09 -3.47 1.61
C LEU A 133 -24.31 -3.73 0.72
N ARG A 134 -24.24 -4.80 -0.06
CA ARG A 134 -25.38 -5.31 -0.82
C ARG A 134 -26.38 -5.96 0.14
N GLU A 135 -27.65 -5.99 -0.25
CA GLU A 135 -28.73 -6.53 0.58
C GLU A 135 -28.45 -7.93 1.13
N TYR A 136 -27.95 -8.84 0.29
CA TYR A 136 -27.61 -10.21 0.71
C TYR A 136 -26.44 -10.28 1.71
N GLN A 137 -25.56 -9.28 1.73
CA GLN A 137 -24.47 -9.19 2.70
C GLN A 137 -25.00 -8.71 4.05
N VAL A 138 -26.02 -7.85 4.05
CA VAL A 138 -26.71 -7.39 5.26
C VAL A 138 -27.52 -8.53 5.89
N SER A 139 -28.17 -9.37 5.08
CA SER A 139 -28.97 -10.48 5.60
C SER A 139 -28.16 -11.58 6.31
N LEU A 140 -26.83 -11.64 6.13
CA LEU A 140 -25.97 -12.56 6.90
C LEU A 140 -25.82 -12.18 8.37
N PHE A 141 -26.19 -10.94 8.75
CA PHE A 141 -26.14 -10.43 10.12
C PHE A 141 -27.50 -10.48 10.84
N LEU A 142 -28.54 -11.02 10.19
CA LEU A 142 -29.95 -11.06 10.63
C LEU A 142 -30.41 -12.48 10.94
#